data_AF-A0ABC9DJD5-F1
#
_entry.id   AF-A0ABC9DJD5-F1
#
_cell.length_a   1.000
_cell.length_b   1.000
_cell.length_c   1.000
_cell.angle_alpha   90.00
_cell.angle_beta   90.00
_cell.angle_gamma   90.00
#
_symmetry.space_group_name_H-M   'P 1'
#
loop_
_entity.id
_entity.type
_entity.pdbx_description
1 polymer ?
#
loop_
_entity_poly.entity_id
_entity_poly.type
_entity_poly.pdbx_seq_one_letter_code
_entity_poly.pdbx_strand_id
1 'polypeptide(L)'
;MLDTTTSRLPEDVIFDVLSRLPLKPLCRFRCVSKAWHALISDPAFIAAQSSRDADPLPVLLIGVFQGQSQRLPPSRSPAGAPPRSRPTQDLRVMDMRGNVLRVVRDVEDRKLRRARLDLVRHDGDLYGAAAVDPATGRAVAVRRFVDERAPSDAVDPDTPWIRTGRVFTRLGSDDRISYSGFGRAAVSGVYKAVRLIKSWPSVRAEVATLDGGAGDKLTWRQGPVAPFLPCCAPWCTPTVAGVLYYLPCSSDCLIPGRNRVAAFDLETEEWKPTIEFPEGVKMQMSLVELKGTLAMVHFEAGPRSCQTNVWMLDDSERGVWVKQHAIQMHKSWRVIEPLEILSDGRMLLLNLVETQEHYSYPLGWVLQLRDPNTGAHTDLMQMPREYRDRMTIYRGSILC
;
A
#
# COMPACT_ATOMS: atom_id res chain seq x y z
N MET A 1 30.82 -42.00 35.70
CA MET A 1 30.36 -40.89 34.84
C MET A 1 29.33 -41.46 33.90
N LEU A 2 28.11 -40.93 33.88
CA LEU A 2 27.10 -41.29 32.89
C LEU A 2 27.09 -40.18 31.84
N ASP A 3 27.39 -40.54 30.60
CA ASP A 3 27.45 -39.62 29.47
C ASP A 3 26.03 -39.35 28.99
N THR A 4 25.44 -38.21 29.36
CA THR A 4 24.12 -37.79 28.88
C THR A 4 24.24 -37.24 27.46
N THR A 5 24.50 -38.13 26.51
CA THR A 5 24.43 -37.84 25.07
C THR A 5 22.98 -37.56 24.69
N THR A 6 22.52 -36.33 24.93
CA THR A 6 21.25 -35.84 24.40
C THR A 6 21.26 -36.02 22.89
N SER A 7 20.39 -36.89 22.38
CA SER A 7 20.25 -37.19 20.95
C SER A 7 19.64 -35.97 20.25
N ARG A 8 20.49 -35.00 19.91
CA ARG A 8 20.10 -33.81 19.15
C ARG A 8 19.84 -34.23 17.71
N LEU A 9 18.67 -33.88 17.18
CA LEU A 9 18.43 -34.00 15.75
C LEU A 9 19.47 -33.16 14.97
N PRO A 10 19.97 -33.65 13.83
CA PRO A 10 20.80 -32.86 12.93
C PRO A 10 20.10 -31.56 12.50
N GLU A 11 20.88 -30.49 12.36
CA GLU A 11 20.37 -29.13 12.11
C GLU A 11 19.71 -29.00 10.73
N ASP A 12 20.18 -29.75 9.73
CA ASP A 12 19.59 -29.90 8.40
C ASP A 12 18.21 -30.56 8.44
N VAL A 13 17.99 -31.55 9.31
CA VAL A 13 16.69 -32.19 9.51
C VAL A 13 15.73 -31.23 10.22
N ILE A 14 16.21 -30.46 11.21
CA ILE A 14 15.42 -29.41 11.85
C ILE A 14 15.05 -28.32 10.83
N PHE A 15 15.99 -27.88 9.99
CA PHE A 15 15.76 -26.93 8.91
C PHE A 15 14.69 -27.43 7.93
N ASP A 16 14.82 -28.66 7.41
CA ASP A 16 13.88 -29.21 6.43
C ASP A 16 12.47 -29.36 7.03
N VAL A 17 12.35 -29.89 8.25
CA VAL A 17 11.05 -30.00 8.95
C VAL A 17 10.42 -28.64 9.20
N LEU A 18 11.17 -27.67 9.73
CA LEU A 18 10.65 -26.34 10.02
C LEU A 18 10.28 -25.58 8.74
N SER A 19 11.07 -25.68 7.67
CA SER A 19 10.81 -24.99 6.39
C SER A 19 9.49 -25.36 5.73
N ARG A 20 8.89 -26.51 6.11
CA ARG A 20 7.58 -27.01 5.64
C ARG A 20 6.40 -26.58 6.50
N LEU A 21 6.62 -25.85 7.59
CA LEU A 21 5.54 -25.45 8.51
C LEU A 21 4.93 -24.10 8.10
N PRO A 22 3.62 -23.90 8.33
CA PRO A 22 3.01 -22.59 8.12
C PRO A 22 3.65 -21.50 8.99
N LEU A 23 3.63 -20.26 8.50
CA LEU A 23 4.27 -19.10 9.15
C LEU A 23 3.82 -18.89 10.61
N LYS A 24 2.55 -19.16 10.95
CA LYS A 24 1.99 -18.92 12.29
C LYS A 24 2.62 -19.81 13.39
N PRO A 25 2.77 -21.14 13.20
CA PRO A 25 3.68 -21.98 13.98
C PRO A 25 5.12 -21.46 14.03
N LEU A 26 5.72 -21.11 12.89
CA LEU A 26 7.13 -20.66 12.83
C LEU A 26 7.40 -19.41 13.67
N CYS A 27 6.51 -18.41 13.62
CA CYS A 27 6.59 -17.22 14.48
C CYS A 27 6.58 -17.58 15.98
N ARG A 28 5.87 -18.63 16.39
CA ARG A 28 5.87 -19.13 17.79
C ARG A 28 7.12 -19.94 18.12
N PHE A 29 7.66 -20.67 17.14
CA PHE A 29 8.82 -21.53 17.32
C PHE A 29 10.14 -20.76 17.50
N ARG A 30 10.19 -19.48 17.10
CA ARG A 30 11.24 -18.53 17.52
C ARG A 30 11.39 -18.41 19.05
N CYS A 31 10.36 -18.74 19.84
CA CYS A 31 10.42 -18.71 21.30
C CYS A 31 10.96 -20.01 21.94
N VAL A 32 11.20 -21.08 21.16
CA VAL A 32 11.61 -22.39 21.70
C VAL A 32 13.08 -22.40 22.13
N SER A 33 13.97 -21.78 21.34
CA SER A 33 15.39 -21.62 21.71
C SER A 33 16.05 -20.51 20.90
N LYS A 34 17.22 -20.02 21.36
CA LYS A 34 18.04 -19.06 20.62
C LYS A 34 18.51 -19.62 19.26
N ALA A 35 18.82 -20.92 19.19
CA ALA A 35 19.21 -21.58 17.95
C ALA A 35 18.05 -21.62 16.96
N TRP A 36 16.84 -21.97 17.41
CA TRP A 36 15.65 -21.97 16.57
C TRP A 36 15.25 -20.55 16.13
N HIS A 37 15.42 -19.55 16.98
CA HIS A 37 15.26 -18.15 16.58
C HIS A 37 16.24 -17.78 15.47
N ALA A 38 17.53 -18.09 15.61
CA ALA A 38 18.55 -17.78 14.60
C ALA A 38 18.25 -18.50 13.27
N LEU A 39 17.93 -19.80 13.34
CA LEU A 39 17.59 -20.62 12.17
C LEU A 39 16.36 -20.11 11.42
N ILE A 40 15.27 -19.76 12.12
CA ILE A 40 14.00 -19.32 11.50
C ILE A 40 14.12 -17.90 10.91
N SER A 41 14.99 -17.06 11.47
CA SER A 41 15.26 -15.70 10.96
C SER A 41 16.38 -15.63 9.92
N ASP A 42 17.01 -16.76 9.57
CA ASP A 42 18.09 -16.81 8.61
C ASP A 42 17.59 -16.56 7.16
N PRO A 43 18.29 -15.76 6.33
CA PRO A 43 17.86 -15.49 4.96
C PRO A 43 17.74 -16.74 4.06
N ALA A 44 18.59 -17.76 4.25
CA ALA A 44 18.48 -19.02 3.51
C ALA A 44 17.29 -19.85 3.99
N PHE A 45 16.92 -19.80 5.27
CA PHE A 45 15.66 -20.39 5.76
C PHE A 45 14.43 -19.70 5.15
N ILE A 46 14.42 -18.36 5.12
CA ILE A 46 13.34 -17.58 4.49
C ILE A 46 13.23 -17.87 2.99
N ALA A 47 14.37 -17.96 2.28
CA ALA A 47 14.39 -18.34 0.87
C ALA A 47 13.91 -19.79 0.65
N ALA A 48 14.34 -20.73 1.50
CA ALA A 48 13.89 -22.12 1.45
C ALA A 48 12.38 -22.25 1.65
N GLN A 49 11.83 -21.60 2.68
CA GLN A 49 10.38 -21.53 2.93
C GLN A 49 9.64 -20.93 1.72
N SER A 50 10.17 -19.85 1.13
CA SER A 50 9.59 -19.22 -0.07
C SER A 50 9.65 -20.08 -1.34
N SER A 51 10.59 -21.02 -1.41
CA SER A 51 10.81 -21.89 -2.58
C SER A 51 10.11 -23.25 -2.53
N ARG A 52 9.74 -23.71 -1.31
CA ARG A 52 9.20 -25.05 -1.05
C ARG A 52 7.68 -25.08 -0.95
N ASP A 53 7.06 -23.92 -0.83
CA ASP A 53 5.62 -23.70 -0.96
C ASP A 53 5.19 -23.97 -2.42
N ALA A 54 4.83 -25.23 -2.70
CA ALA A 54 4.27 -25.69 -3.99
C ALA A 54 2.81 -25.25 -4.21
N ASP A 55 2.22 -24.60 -3.21
CA ASP A 55 1.02 -23.76 -3.25
C ASP A 55 1.56 -22.33 -2.99
N PRO A 56 1.22 -21.29 -3.77
CA PRO A 56 1.96 -20.02 -3.72
C PRO A 56 1.94 -19.43 -2.31
N LEU A 57 3.11 -18.92 -1.87
CA LEU A 57 3.36 -18.20 -0.61
C LEU A 57 2.06 -17.69 0.04
N PRO A 58 1.74 -18.06 1.31
CA PRO A 58 0.48 -17.71 1.94
C PRO A 58 0.28 -16.20 1.86
N VAL A 59 -0.61 -15.76 0.97
CA VAL A 59 -0.69 -14.37 0.53
C VAL A 59 -0.91 -13.47 1.74
N LEU A 60 0.16 -12.78 2.13
CA LEU A 60 0.13 -11.93 3.30
C LEU A 60 -0.54 -10.62 2.92
N LEU A 61 -1.55 -10.27 3.71
CA LEU A 61 -2.34 -9.08 3.56
C LEU A 61 -1.94 -8.13 4.67
N ILE A 62 -1.70 -6.87 4.32
CA ILE A 62 -1.55 -5.81 5.31
C ILE A 62 -2.67 -4.80 5.16
N GLY A 63 -3.37 -4.53 6.27
CA GLY A 63 -4.48 -3.59 6.34
C GLY A 63 -4.34 -2.62 7.51
N VAL A 64 -5.05 -1.50 7.40
CA VAL A 64 -5.10 -0.45 8.43
C VAL A 64 -6.34 -0.63 9.29
N PHE A 65 -6.14 -0.70 10.60
CA PHE A 65 -7.18 -0.88 11.60
C PHE A 65 -7.13 0.23 12.65
N GLN A 66 -8.25 0.53 13.29
CA GLN A 66 -8.29 1.41 14.45
C GLN A 66 -7.62 0.71 15.64
N GLY A 67 -6.62 1.39 16.21
CA GLY A 67 -5.95 1.00 17.44
C GLY A 67 -6.68 1.50 18.69
N GLN A 68 -6.08 1.27 19.86
CA GLN A 68 -6.61 1.76 21.12
C GLN A 68 -6.33 3.26 21.30
N SER A 69 -7.37 4.06 21.50
CA SER A 69 -7.25 5.52 21.66
C SER A 69 -6.32 5.88 22.82
N GLN A 70 -5.23 6.60 22.52
CA GLN A 70 -4.26 7.03 23.51
C GLN A 70 -4.82 8.25 24.27
N ARG A 71 -4.83 8.20 25.62
CA ARG A 71 -5.20 9.37 26.44
C ARG A 71 -4.09 10.41 26.34
N LEU A 72 -4.45 11.64 25.97
CA LEU A 72 -3.53 12.76 25.96
C LEU A 72 -3.43 13.39 27.36
N PRO A 73 -2.28 14.00 27.72
CA PRO A 73 -2.16 14.75 28.97
C PRO A 73 -3.16 15.92 29.02
N PRO A 74 -3.59 16.35 30.22
CA PRO A 74 -4.52 17.45 30.37
C PRO A 74 -3.91 18.77 29.86
N SER A 75 -4.48 19.33 28.79
CA SER A 75 -4.21 20.70 28.37
C SER A 75 -5.09 21.69 29.17
N ARG A 76 -4.90 23.01 28.95
CA ARG A 76 -5.83 24.06 29.41
C ARG A 76 -7.16 23.99 28.63
N SER A 77 -7.89 22.89 28.78
CA SER A 77 -9.25 22.73 28.25
C SER A 77 -10.28 23.31 29.24
N PRO A 78 -11.46 23.78 28.79
CA PRO A 78 -12.51 24.24 29.67
C PRO A 78 -12.97 23.15 30.66
N ALA A 79 -13.34 23.55 31.88
CA ALA A 79 -13.88 22.64 32.87
C ALA A 79 -15.15 21.93 32.32
N GLY A 80 -15.17 20.60 32.37
CA GLY A 80 -16.25 19.77 31.83
C GLY A 80 -16.02 19.21 30.42
N ALA A 81 -14.93 19.58 29.73
CA ALA A 81 -14.57 18.93 28.46
C ALA A 81 -14.22 17.44 28.66
N PRO A 82 -14.67 16.52 27.79
CA PRO A 82 -14.29 15.11 27.87
C PRO A 82 -12.78 14.92 27.67
N PRO A 83 -12.16 13.88 28.26
CA PRO A 83 -10.73 13.66 28.18
C PRO A 83 -10.27 13.51 26.73
N ARG A 84 -9.29 14.34 26.33
CA ARG A 84 -8.68 14.30 25.00
C ARG A 84 -8.07 12.92 24.76
N SER A 85 -8.42 12.30 23.63
CA SER A 85 -7.80 11.06 23.18
C SER A 85 -7.43 11.17 21.70
N ARG A 86 -6.23 10.70 21.36
CA ARG A 86 -5.77 10.56 19.98
C ARG A 86 -6.25 9.19 19.48
N PRO A 87 -7.10 9.11 18.43
CA PRO A 87 -7.35 7.84 17.77
C PRO A 87 -6.04 7.37 17.14
N THR A 88 -5.63 6.15 17.45
CA THR A 88 -4.43 5.51 16.92
C THR A 88 -4.82 4.57 15.79
N GLN A 89 -3.85 4.21 14.94
CA GLN A 89 -4.02 3.17 13.92
C GLN A 89 -2.99 2.06 14.11
N ASP A 90 -3.42 0.84 13.85
CA ASP A 90 -2.58 -0.35 13.82
C ASP A 90 -2.45 -0.85 12.37
N LEU A 91 -1.24 -1.18 11.94
CA LEU A 91 -1.04 -2.03 10.77
C LEU A 91 -1.10 -3.50 11.22
N ARG A 92 -1.93 -4.31 10.57
CA ARG A 92 -2.02 -5.75 10.85
C ARG A 92 -1.63 -6.53 9.61
N VAL A 93 -0.62 -7.39 9.76
CA VAL A 93 -0.26 -8.41 8.76
C VAL A 93 -1.05 -9.67 9.09
N MET A 94 -1.76 -10.21 8.11
CA MET A 94 -2.67 -11.34 8.26
C MET A 94 -2.63 -12.26 7.03
N ASP A 95 -3.07 -13.51 7.19
CA ASP A 95 -3.31 -14.41 6.06
C ASP A 95 -4.68 -14.16 5.39
N MET A 96 -4.94 -14.82 4.25
CA MET A 96 -6.24 -14.76 3.56
C MET A 96 -7.43 -15.33 4.37
N ARG A 97 -7.19 -15.99 5.51
CA ARG A 97 -8.22 -16.49 6.42
C ARG A 97 -8.48 -15.53 7.59
N GLY A 98 -7.86 -14.35 7.59
CA GLY A 98 -8.00 -13.34 8.65
C GLY A 98 -7.18 -13.61 9.91
N ASN A 99 -6.28 -14.60 9.91
CA ASN A 99 -5.39 -14.79 11.05
C ASN A 99 -4.38 -13.64 11.09
N VAL A 100 -4.53 -12.75 12.06
CA VAL A 100 -3.48 -11.75 12.36
C VAL A 100 -2.21 -12.47 12.80
N LEU A 101 -1.13 -12.26 12.05
CA LEU A 101 0.20 -12.82 12.28
C LEU A 101 1.10 -11.82 13.00
N ARG A 102 0.94 -10.52 12.72
CA ARG A 102 1.71 -9.43 13.34
C ARG A 102 0.89 -8.14 13.42
N VAL A 103 1.12 -7.35 14.46
CA VAL A 103 0.51 -6.02 14.66
C VAL A 103 1.61 -5.01 14.93
N VAL A 104 1.70 -3.97 14.11
CA VAL A 104 2.48 -2.75 14.38
C VAL A 104 1.49 -1.71 14.91
N ARG A 105 1.67 -1.27 16.16
CA ARG A 105 0.75 -0.37 16.86
C ARG A 105 1.17 1.09 16.72
N ASP A 106 0.20 1.97 16.94
CA ASP A 106 0.40 3.43 17.08
C ASP A 106 1.11 4.07 15.86
N VAL A 107 0.63 3.73 14.67
CA VAL A 107 1.10 4.28 13.39
C VAL A 107 0.40 5.62 13.13
N GLU A 108 1.17 6.67 12.87
CA GLU A 108 0.69 8.08 12.87
C GLU A 108 -0.12 8.52 11.62
N ASP A 109 -1.34 7.98 11.39
CA ASP A 109 -2.48 8.58 10.63
C ASP A 109 -2.23 9.03 9.13
N ARG A 110 -2.86 8.50 8.05
CA ARG A 110 -4.06 7.62 7.93
C ARG A 110 -4.16 6.64 6.75
N LYS A 111 -3.39 6.75 5.65
CA LYS A 111 -3.70 6.06 4.36
C LYS A 111 -2.60 5.10 3.90
N LEU A 112 -3.01 3.90 3.47
CA LEU A 112 -2.10 2.86 2.97
C LEU A 112 -1.85 3.05 1.46
N ARG A 113 -0.59 3.29 1.06
CA ARG A 113 -0.22 3.30 -0.36
C ARG A 113 0.20 1.91 -0.79
N ARG A 114 -0.30 1.47 -1.96
CA ARG A 114 0.04 0.15 -2.54
C ARG A 114 1.46 0.16 -3.08
N ALA A 115 2.35 -0.53 -2.38
CA ALA A 115 3.63 -0.99 -2.90
C ALA A 115 3.77 -2.45 -2.47
N ARG A 116 4.00 -3.37 -3.42
CA ARG A 116 4.16 -4.80 -3.11
C ARG A 116 5.60 -5.12 -2.69
N LEU A 117 6.02 -4.43 -1.65
CA LEU A 117 7.40 -4.42 -1.17
C LEU A 117 7.46 -4.96 0.26
N ASP A 118 8.67 -5.26 0.71
CA ASP A 118 8.98 -5.56 2.11
C ASP A 118 8.82 -4.33 3.03
N LEU A 119 8.73 -3.12 2.46
CA LEU A 119 8.31 -1.89 3.16
C LEU A 119 6.93 -1.41 2.70
N VAL A 120 6.10 -1.00 3.66
CA VAL A 120 4.73 -0.53 3.42
C VAL A 120 4.63 0.95 3.73
N ARG A 121 4.19 1.73 2.72
CA ARG A 121 4.11 3.18 2.85
C ARG A 121 2.81 3.64 3.49
N HIS A 122 3.00 4.52 4.47
CA HIS A 122 2.00 5.31 5.16
C HIS A 122 2.07 6.77 4.66
N ASP A 123 0.93 7.36 4.29
CA ASP A 123 0.84 8.68 3.63
C ASP A 123 -0.04 9.65 4.44
N GLY A 124 0.55 10.74 4.94
CA GLY A 124 -0.08 11.72 5.84
C GLY A 124 -0.60 12.98 5.13
N ASP A 125 -1.05 12.84 3.88
CA ASP A 125 -1.44 13.93 2.97
C ASP A 125 -0.41 15.08 2.93
N LEU A 126 -0.63 16.19 3.65
CA LEU A 126 0.24 17.38 3.66
C LEU A 126 1.51 17.23 4.52
N TYR A 127 1.57 16.22 5.40
CA TYR A 127 2.59 16.14 6.47
C TYR A 127 3.75 15.17 6.17
N GLY A 128 3.82 14.64 4.94
CA GLY A 128 4.83 13.68 4.50
C GLY A 128 4.37 12.23 4.65
N ALA A 129 5.32 11.30 4.66
CA ALA A 129 5.08 9.87 4.67
C ALA A 129 5.98 9.12 5.65
N ALA A 130 5.79 7.81 5.77
CA ALA A 130 6.75 6.90 6.37
C ALA A 130 6.75 5.58 5.60
N ALA A 131 7.91 4.94 5.46
CA ALA A 131 8.01 3.56 5.01
C ALA A 131 8.18 2.67 6.25
N VAL A 132 7.16 1.88 6.58
CA VAL A 132 7.17 0.98 7.73
C VAL A 132 7.53 -0.41 7.24
N ASP A 133 8.56 -1.02 7.83
CA ASP A 133 8.81 -2.45 7.73
C ASP A 133 7.78 -3.19 8.61
N PRO A 134 6.83 -3.95 8.04
CA PRO A 134 5.84 -4.66 8.81
C PRO A 134 6.41 -5.82 9.63
N ALA A 135 7.58 -6.37 9.27
CA ALA A 135 8.23 -7.45 10.00
C ALA A 135 8.88 -6.94 11.28
N THR A 136 9.68 -5.88 11.23
CA THR A 136 10.33 -5.32 12.42
C THR A 136 9.49 -4.28 13.16
N GLY A 137 8.46 -3.72 12.51
CA GLY A 137 7.71 -2.55 12.98
C GLY A 137 8.50 -1.24 12.85
N ARG A 138 9.69 -1.26 12.23
CA ARG A 138 10.57 -0.10 12.09
C ARG A 138 10.02 0.86 11.03
N ALA A 139 9.78 2.11 11.43
CA ALA A 139 9.43 3.18 10.50
C ALA A 139 10.69 3.96 10.06
N VAL A 140 10.90 4.05 8.74
CA VAL A 140 11.77 5.05 8.11
C VAL A 140 10.92 6.28 7.83
N ALA A 141 11.19 7.37 8.53
CA ALA A 141 10.39 8.59 8.44
C ALA A 141 10.67 9.36 7.14
N VAL A 142 9.64 9.53 6.31
CA VAL A 142 9.66 10.37 5.10
C VAL A 142 8.99 11.72 5.41
N ARG A 143 9.41 12.34 6.53
CA ARG A 143 8.97 13.69 6.92
C ARG A 143 9.54 14.73 5.96
N ARG A 144 8.78 15.79 5.65
CA ARG A 144 9.39 17.01 5.08
C ARG A 144 8.58 18.29 5.30
N PHE A 145 9.30 19.41 5.16
CA PHE A 145 8.83 20.80 5.22
C PHE A 145 8.16 21.20 6.53
N VAL A 146 9.00 21.48 7.52
CA VAL A 146 8.88 22.80 8.17
C VAL A 146 9.33 23.80 7.10
N ASP A 147 8.45 24.73 6.70
CA ASP A 147 8.90 25.93 6.01
C ASP A 147 9.73 26.73 7.01
N GLU A 148 11.04 26.90 6.77
CA GLU A 148 11.95 27.61 7.66
C GLU A 148 11.60 29.11 7.81
N ARG A 149 10.57 29.59 7.09
CA ARG A 149 9.96 30.93 7.21
C ARG A 149 8.58 30.96 7.89
N ALA A 150 7.94 29.80 8.11
CA ALA A 150 6.68 29.74 8.84
C ALA A 150 6.96 29.67 10.35
N PRO A 151 6.38 30.56 11.18
CA PRO A 151 6.51 30.45 12.63
C PRO A 151 6.02 29.09 13.13
N SER A 152 6.77 28.47 14.04
CA SER A 152 6.48 27.15 14.63
C SER A 152 5.08 27.02 15.25
N ASP A 153 4.48 28.17 15.59
CA ASP A 153 3.31 28.28 16.43
C ASP A 153 2.01 28.51 15.62
N ALA A 154 2.11 28.57 14.28
CA ALA A 154 1.03 29.05 13.40
C ALA A 154 -0.03 28.01 13.00
N VAL A 155 0.09 26.74 13.41
CA VAL A 155 -0.87 25.68 13.03
C VAL A 155 -1.33 24.91 14.27
N ASP A 156 -2.52 25.25 14.77
CA ASP A 156 -3.20 24.49 15.83
C ASP A 156 -3.66 23.11 15.28
N PRO A 157 -3.20 21.98 15.85
CA PRO A 157 -3.62 20.63 15.45
C PRO A 157 -5.13 20.37 15.59
N ASP A 158 -5.85 21.16 16.41
CA ASP A 158 -7.30 21.01 16.60
C ASP A 158 -8.16 21.73 15.53
N THR A 159 -7.54 22.37 14.53
CA THR A 159 -8.26 23.12 13.47
C THR A 159 -9.29 22.23 12.74
N PRO A 160 -10.61 22.55 12.77
CA PRO A 160 -11.67 21.62 12.35
C PRO A 160 -11.58 21.08 10.92
N TRP A 161 -11.08 21.88 9.98
CA TRP A 161 -10.98 21.53 8.55
C TRP A 161 -9.95 20.43 8.25
N ILE A 162 -9.03 20.15 9.18
CA ILE A 162 -8.05 19.05 9.07
C ILE A 162 -8.76 17.69 9.16
N ARG A 163 -9.87 17.59 9.91
CA ARG A 163 -10.54 16.30 10.22
C ARG A 163 -11.31 15.68 9.05
N THR A 164 -11.60 16.43 7.99
CA THR A 164 -12.49 15.99 6.89
C THR A 164 -11.77 15.54 5.63
N GLY A 165 -10.43 15.57 5.59
CA GLY A 165 -9.64 15.17 4.42
C GLY A 165 -9.85 16.04 3.17
N ARG A 166 -10.52 17.20 3.31
CA ARG A 166 -10.71 18.21 2.25
C ARG A 166 -9.94 19.48 2.59
N VAL A 167 -8.61 19.36 2.64
CA VAL A 167 -7.75 20.53 2.78
C VAL A 167 -7.49 21.14 1.40
N PHE A 168 -8.39 22.04 0.99
CA PHE A 168 -7.99 23.16 0.15
C PHE A 168 -7.43 24.24 1.08
N THR A 169 -6.16 24.11 1.48
CA THR A 169 -5.46 25.22 2.14
C THR A 169 -5.45 26.40 1.19
N ARG A 170 -6.08 27.49 1.60
CA ARG A 170 -5.93 28.80 0.95
C ARG A 170 -4.71 29.48 1.56
N LEU A 171 -3.52 28.89 1.37
CA LEU A 171 -2.26 29.50 1.80
C LEU A 171 -1.86 30.54 0.74
N GLY A 172 -1.26 31.65 1.19
CA GLY A 172 -1.11 32.83 0.35
C GLY A 172 -0.19 32.61 -0.86
N SER A 173 -0.73 32.68 -2.07
CA SER A 173 -0.05 32.86 -3.37
C SER A 173 1.04 31.86 -3.83
N ASP A 174 1.61 31.02 -2.96
CA ASP A 174 2.67 30.03 -3.28
C ASP A 174 2.23 28.60 -2.89
N ASP A 175 1.00 28.21 -3.31
CA ASP A 175 0.36 26.90 -3.03
C ASP A 175 1.10 25.71 -3.69
N ARG A 176 2.21 25.30 -3.07
CA ARG A 176 3.03 24.14 -3.48
C ARG A 176 2.39 22.82 -3.06
N ILE A 177 1.39 22.38 -3.82
CA ILE A 177 0.84 21.02 -3.69
C ILE A 177 1.94 20.01 -4.03
N SER A 178 2.17 19.07 -3.10
CA SER A 178 3.16 17.98 -3.21
C SER A 178 2.45 16.64 -3.36
N TYR A 179 2.49 16.05 -4.56
CA TYR A 179 2.09 14.66 -4.79
C TYR A 179 3.28 13.75 -4.50
N SER A 180 3.10 12.48 -4.14
CA SER A 180 4.27 11.61 -3.95
C SER A 180 4.00 10.11 -4.09
N GLY A 181 5.03 9.40 -4.53
CA GLY A 181 5.11 7.95 -4.69
C GLY A 181 6.35 7.38 -4.00
N PHE A 182 6.43 6.07 -3.90
CA PHE A 182 7.54 5.36 -3.26
C PHE A 182 7.73 3.99 -3.90
N GLY A 183 8.99 3.60 -4.09
CA GLY A 183 9.31 2.27 -4.59
C GLY A 183 10.75 1.87 -4.35
N ARG A 184 11.09 0.71 -4.88
CA ARG A 184 12.42 0.12 -4.86
C ARG A 184 12.95 0.08 -6.29
N ALA A 185 14.10 0.69 -6.54
CA ALA A 185 14.77 0.66 -7.84
C ALA A 185 15.13 -0.79 -8.21
N ALA A 186 14.93 -1.17 -9.48
CA ALA A 186 14.89 -2.58 -9.88
C ALA A 186 16.26 -3.26 -9.92
N VAL A 187 17.32 -2.52 -10.21
CA VAL A 187 18.69 -3.06 -10.37
C VAL A 187 19.50 -2.86 -9.09
N SER A 188 19.53 -1.63 -8.56
CA SER A 188 20.26 -1.35 -7.32
C SER A 188 19.55 -1.83 -6.06
N GLY A 189 18.25 -2.13 -6.15
CA GLY A 189 17.44 -2.51 -5.00
C GLY A 189 17.22 -1.38 -3.99
N VAL A 190 17.63 -0.14 -4.32
CA VAL A 190 17.59 1.02 -3.43
C VAL A 190 16.17 1.57 -3.31
N TYR A 191 15.75 1.84 -2.08
CA TYR A 191 14.47 2.47 -1.81
C TYR A 191 14.51 3.97 -2.09
N LYS A 192 13.54 4.49 -2.85
CA LYS A 192 13.44 5.90 -3.23
C LYS A 192 12.01 6.42 -3.04
N ALA A 193 11.90 7.59 -2.43
CA ALA A 193 10.66 8.37 -2.37
C ALA A 193 10.72 9.47 -3.43
N VAL A 194 9.65 9.61 -4.22
CA VAL A 194 9.52 10.65 -5.25
C VAL A 194 8.38 11.57 -4.85
N ARG A 195 8.59 12.88 -4.93
CA ARG A 195 7.54 13.87 -4.77
C ARG A 195 7.50 14.84 -5.94
N LEU A 196 6.31 15.30 -6.30
CA LEU A 196 6.04 16.15 -7.45
C LEU A 196 5.49 17.47 -6.91
N ILE A 197 6.28 18.53 -7.03
CA ILE A 197 5.98 19.85 -6.46
C ILE A 197 5.43 20.75 -7.56
N LYS A 198 4.23 21.27 -7.33
CA LYS A 198 3.65 22.29 -8.20
C LYS A 198 4.41 23.61 -8.05
N SER A 199 4.98 24.10 -9.15
CA SER A 199 5.67 25.40 -9.24
C SER A 199 5.32 26.00 -10.60
N TRP A 200 4.28 26.85 -10.60
CA TRP A 200 3.62 27.33 -11.81
C TRP A 200 4.62 27.97 -12.79
N PRO A 201 4.58 27.62 -14.10
CA PRO A 201 3.57 26.84 -14.81
C PRO A 201 3.78 25.31 -14.80
N SER A 202 4.77 24.79 -14.05
CA SER A 202 5.25 23.41 -14.13
C SER A 202 5.00 22.56 -12.87
N VAL A 203 5.35 21.28 -12.95
CA VAL A 203 5.47 20.38 -11.80
C VAL A 203 6.85 19.73 -11.86
N ARG A 204 7.64 19.86 -10.79
CA ARG A 204 9.01 19.31 -10.74
C ARG A 204 9.06 18.08 -9.84
N ALA A 205 9.74 17.03 -10.29
CA ALA A 205 10.07 15.91 -9.42
C ALA A 205 11.21 16.28 -8.46
N GLU A 206 11.13 15.80 -7.23
CA GLU A 206 12.24 15.69 -6.30
C GLU A 206 12.29 14.25 -5.79
N VAL A 207 13.51 13.73 -5.63
CA VAL A 207 13.74 12.35 -5.19
C VAL A 207 14.56 12.36 -3.91
N ALA A 208 14.22 11.50 -2.96
CA ALA A 208 15.04 11.17 -1.82
C ALA A 208 15.31 9.67 -1.80
N THR A 209 16.55 9.30 -1.47
CA THR A 209 16.89 7.92 -1.13
C THR A 209 16.45 7.64 0.29
N LEU A 210 15.85 6.48 0.56
CA LEU A 210 15.60 6.02 1.92
C LEU A 210 16.79 5.16 2.36
N ASP A 211 17.78 5.81 2.95
CA ASP A 211 18.80 5.14 3.75
C ASP A 211 18.17 4.58 5.04
N GLY A 212 18.67 3.41 5.47
CA GLY A 212 18.20 2.72 6.67
C GLY A 212 18.61 3.40 7.99
N GLY A 213 18.85 4.72 7.99
CA GLY A 213 19.17 5.53 9.15
C GLY A 213 17.91 5.97 9.89
N ALA A 214 17.86 5.74 11.20
CA ALA A 214 16.77 6.28 12.02
C ALA A 214 17.17 7.67 12.55
N GLY A 215 16.64 8.74 11.96
CA GLY A 215 16.69 10.08 12.55
C GLY A 215 17.12 11.23 11.62
N ASP A 216 17.81 10.94 10.52
CA ASP A 216 18.36 12.00 9.67
C ASP A 216 17.31 12.68 8.76
N LYS A 217 17.51 13.99 8.52
CA LYS A 217 16.69 14.81 7.63
C LYS A 217 16.90 14.32 6.21
N LEU A 218 15.92 13.60 5.63
CA LEU A 218 15.98 13.14 4.24
C LEU A 218 16.46 14.25 3.31
N THR A 219 17.53 13.96 2.59
CA THR A 219 18.07 14.86 1.57
C THR A 219 17.38 14.59 0.25
N TRP A 220 16.68 15.59 -0.26
CA TRP A 220 15.97 15.53 -1.53
C TRP A 220 16.75 16.30 -2.59
N ARG A 221 16.96 15.66 -3.74
CA ARG A 221 17.56 16.27 -4.94
C ARG A 221 16.48 16.60 -5.96
N GLN A 222 16.72 17.64 -6.76
CA GLN A 222 15.82 17.99 -7.86
C GLN A 222 15.96 16.98 -9.00
N GLY A 223 14.82 16.57 -9.54
CA GLY A 223 14.70 15.75 -10.73
C GLY A 223 14.02 16.49 -11.88
N PRO A 224 13.64 15.76 -12.95
CA PRO A 224 13.06 16.34 -14.15
C PRO A 224 11.63 16.87 -13.95
N VAL A 225 11.20 17.71 -14.89
CA VAL A 225 9.83 18.25 -14.94
C VAL A 225 8.86 17.14 -15.35
N ALA A 226 7.76 17.01 -14.64
CA ALA A 226 6.72 16.03 -14.92
C ALA A 226 5.95 16.37 -16.20
N PRO A 227 5.52 15.37 -17.00
CA PRO A 227 4.82 15.61 -18.27
C PRO A 227 3.42 16.23 -18.09
N PHE A 228 2.79 16.09 -16.93
CA PHE A 228 1.48 16.66 -16.59
C PHE A 228 1.27 16.75 -15.07
N LEU A 229 0.15 17.35 -14.62
CA LEU A 229 -0.24 17.33 -13.21
C LEU A 229 -0.79 15.94 -12.82
N PRO A 230 -0.16 15.23 -11.88
CA PRO A 230 -0.63 13.91 -11.44
C PRO A 230 -1.93 14.02 -10.64
N CYS A 231 -2.69 12.93 -10.57
CA CYS A 231 -3.80 12.79 -9.64
C CYS A 231 -3.28 12.64 -8.19
N CYS A 232 -3.91 13.30 -7.23
CA CYS A 232 -3.58 13.16 -5.80
C CYS A 232 -4.07 11.85 -5.16
N ALA A 233 -4.96 11.12 -5.83
CA ALA A 233 -5.72 10.05 -5.20
C ALA A 233 -4.88 8.78 -4.89
N PRO A 234 -5.08 8.18 -3.69
CA PRO A 234 -5.00 6.76 -3.38
C PRO A 234 -4.36 5.84 -4.40
N TRP A 235 -5.19 5.57 -5.41
CA TRP A 235 -5.19 4.49 -6.38
C TRP A 235 -4.57 4.87 -7.74
N CYS A 236 -3.94 6.04 -7.83
CA CYS A 236 -3.37 6.57 -9.08
C CYS A 236 -1.86 6.43 -9.19
N THR A 237 -1.20 5.79 -8.20
CA THR A 237 0.26 5.76 -8.09
C THR A 237 0.83 4.45 -7.54
N PRO A 238 0.77 3.34 -8.32
CA PRO A 238 1.49 2.11 -8.00
C PRO A 238 2.96 2.21 -8.43
N THR A 239 3.80 1.39 -7.80
CA THR A 239 5.13 1.04 -8.31
C THR A 239 5.07 -0.37 -8.88
N VAL A 240 5.61 -0.57 -10.08
CA VAL A 240 5.75 -1.89 -10.71
C VAL A 240 7.16 -2.00 -11.29
N ALA A 241 7.88 -3.09 -10.98
CA ALA A 241 9.22 -3.37 -11.52
C ALA A 241 10.20 -2.16 -11.46
N GLY A 242 10.20 -1.42 -10.36
CA GLY A 242 11.05 -0.23 -10.18
C GLY A 242 10.60 1.05 -10.90
N VAL A 243 9.42 1.05 -11.52
CA VAL A 243 8.83 2.24 -12.17
C VAL A 243 7.61 2.71 -11.39
N LEU A 244 7.55 4.00 -11.07
CA LEU A 244 6.39 4.67 -10.49
C LEU A 244 5.47 5.17 -11.61
N TYR A 245 4.21 4.76 -11.59
CA TYR A 245 3.22 5.19 -12.59
C TYR A 245 2.29 6.25 -12.02
N TYR A 246 1.86 7.22 -12.83
CA TYR A 246 0.97 8.29 -12.41
C TYR A 246 -0.16 8.49 -13.42
N LEU A 247 -1.41 8.45 -12.95
CA LEU A 247 -2.55 8.97 -13.70
C LEU A 247 -2.59 10.51 -13.65
N PRO A 248 -3.07 11.18 -14.71
CA PRO A 248 -3.27 12.63 -14.73
C PRO A 248 -4.39 13.07 -13.78
N CYS A 249 -4.34 14.32 -13.35
CA CYS A 249 -5.40 14.94 -12.55
C CYS A 249 -6.71 15.02 -13.36
N SER A 250 -7.86 14.93 -12.69
CA SER A 250 -9.18 14.94 -13.35
C SER A 250 -9.44 16.19 -14.22
N SER A 251 -8.78 17.31 -13.93
CA SER A 251 -8.81 18.52 -14.77
C SER A 251 -8.03 18.38 -16.08
N ASP A 252 -6.95 17.60 -16.11
CA ASP A 252 -6.19 17.30 -17.33
C ASP A 252 -6.88 16.21 -18.17
N CYS A 253 -7.59 15.28 -17.54
CA CYS A 253 -8.36 14.21 -18.21
C CYS A 253 -9.50 14.71 -19.13
N LEU A 254 -9.84 15.99 -19.08
CA LEU A 254 -10.83 16.62 -19.96
C LEU A 254 -10.22 17.16 -21.27
N ILE A 255 -8.89 17.15 -21.40
CA ILE A 255 -8.17 17.69 -22.56
C ILE A 255 -7.89 16.54 -23.54
N PRO A 256 -8.36 16.60 -24.81
CA PRO A 256 -8.07 15.60 -25.83
C PRO A 256 -6.56 15.36 -25.99
N GLY A 257 -6.16 14.10 -26.13
CA GLY A 257 -4.74 13.69 -26.25
C GLY A 257 -3.95 13.58 -24.94
N ARG A 258 -4.52 13.96 -23.78
CA ARG A 258 -3.87 13.84 -22.45
C ARG A 258 -4.23 12.57 -21.66
N ASN A 259 -4.91 11.61 -22.29
CA ASN A 259 -5.20 10.29 -21.72
C ASN A 259 -3.96 9.40 -21.73
N ARG A 260 -2.98 9.72 -20.88
CA ARG A 260 -1.69 9.04 -20.80
C ARG A 260 -1.27 8.78 -19.36
N VAL A 261 -0.60 7.67 -19.11
CA VAL A 261 0.09 7.35 -17.86
C VAL A 261 1.52 7.89 -17.95
N ALA A 262 1.97 8.63 -16.93
CA ALA A 262 3.37 8.99 -16.79
C ALA A 262 4.11 7.89 -16.03
N ALA A 263 5.32 7.56 -16.48
CA ALA A 263 6.14 6.51 -15.88
C ALA A 263 7.48 7.13 -15.46
N PHE A 264 7.81 7.07 -14.17
CA PHE A 264 9.05 7.57 -13.60
C PHE A 264 9.92 6.39 -13.19
N ASP A 265 11.07 6.24 -13.82
CA ASP A 265 12.00 5.16 -13.55
C ASP A 265 12.80 5.46 -12.27
N LEU A 266 12.76 4.56 -11.28
CA LEU A 266 13.45 4.78 -10.02
C LEU A 266 14.94 4.49 -10.09
N GLU A 267 15.45 3.79 -11.11
CA GLU A 267 16.88 3.54 -11.23
C GLU A 267 17.58 4.80 -11.75
N THR A 268 17.13 5.28 -12.92
CA THR A 268 17.66 6.45 -13.63
C THR A 268 17.17 7.79 -13.08
N GLU A 269 16.03 7.81 -12.38
CA GLU A 269 15.34 9.02 -11.89
C GLU A 269 14.81 9.94 -13.01
N GLU A 270 14.50 9.33 -14.16
CA GLU A 270 13.97 10.01 -15.34
C GLU A 270 12.52 9.61 -15.68
N TRP A 271 11.84 10.46 -16.44
CA TRP A 271 10.53 10.14 -17.01
C TRP A 271 10.71 9.30 -18.27
N LYS A 272 10.16 8.09 -18.26
CA LYS A 272 10.00 7.27 -19.48
C LYS A 272 8.93 7.91 -20.40
N PRO A 273 8.89 7.54 -21.70
CA PRO A 273 7.81 7.92 -22.59
C PRO A 273 6.42 7.66 -21.97
N THR A 274 5.50 8.60 -22.18
CA THR A 274 4.14 8.50 -21.60
C THR A 274 3.30 7.49 -22.35
N ILE A 275 2.70 6.55 -21.61
CA ILE A 275 1.94 5.42 -22.14
C ILE A 275 0.51 5.85 -22.39
N GLU A 276 -0.02 5.64 -23.59
CA GLU A 276 -1.43 5.97 -23.89
C GLU A 276 -2.40 5.04 -23.14
N PHE A 277 -3.62 5.51 -22.85
CA PHE A 277 -4.65 4.67 -22.26
C PHE A 277 -5.17 3.61 -23.26
N PRO A 278 -5.74 2.48 -22.78
CA PRO A 278 -6.44 1.55 -23.64
C PRO A 278 -7.59 2.25 -24.40
N GLU A 279 -7.85 1.81 -25.63
CA GLU A 279 -8.89 2.43 -26.47
C GLU A 279 -10.27 2.38 -25.80
N GLY A 280 -11.02 3.48 -25.90
CA GLY A 280 -12.36 3.63 -25.33
C GLY A 280 -12.42 3.89 -23.82
N VAL A 281 -11.31 3.74 -23.08
CA VAL A 281 -11.27 3.99 -21.63
C VAL A 281 -11.42 5.49 -21.31
N LYS A 282 -12.36 5.82 -20.43
CA LYS A 282 -12.73 7.21 -20.06
C LYS A 282 -13.09 7.30 -18.59
N MET A 283 -12.35 8.14 -17.84
CA MET A 283 -12.56 8.43 -16.41
C MET A 283 -12.64 7.17 -15.53
N GLN A 284 -13.00 7.33 -14.24
CA GLN A 284 -13.31 6.25 -13.28
C GLN A 284 -12.37 5.03 -13.34
N MET A 285 -11.06 5.31 -13.29
CA MET A 285 -10.01 4.29 -13.38
C MET A 285 -8.99 4.41 -12.25
N SER A 286 -8.31 3.30 -11.98
CA SER A 286 -7.16 3.21 -11.08
C SER A 286 -6.04 2.38 -11.70
N LEU A 287 -4.82 2.56 -11.18
CA LEU A 287 -3.67 1.75 -11.55
C LEU A 287 -3.25 0.88 -10.38
N VAL A 288 -2.95 -0.39 -10.66
CA VAL A 288 -2.56 -1.40 -9.67
C VAL A 288 -1.45 -2.28 -10.25
N GLU A 289 -0.70 -2.96 -9.40
CA GLU A 289 0.14 -4.09 -9.84
C GLU A 289 -0.70 -5.38 -9.74
N LEU A 290 -0.64 -6.23 -10.76
CA LEU A 290 -1.12 -7.62 -10.75
C LEU A 290 -0.09 -8.51 -11.43
N LYS A 291 0.31 -9.64 -10.82
CA LYS A 291 1.35 -10.56 -11.35
C LYS A 291 2.63 -9.85 -11.85
N GLY A 292 3.11 -8.84 -11.12
CA GLY A 292 4.33 -8.09 -11.48
C GLY A 292 4.17 -7.15 -12.68
N THR A 293 2.95 -6.98 -13.19
CA THR A 293 2.62 -6.18 -14.38
C THR A 293 1.73 -5.00 -14.00
N LEU A 294 1.85 -3.87 -14.70
CA LEU A 294 0.95 -2.73 -14.51
C LEU A 294 -0.44 -3.08 -15.07
N ALA A 295 -1.47 -2.87 -14.25
CA ALA A 295 -2.84 -3.06 -14.65
C ALA A 295 -3.67 -1.79 -14.43
N MET A 296 -4.57 -1.50 -15.37
CA MET A 296 -5.57 -0.45 -15.26
C MET A 296 -6.94 -1.08 -14.97
N VAL A 297 -7.54 -0.68 -13.85
CA VAL A 297 -8.87 -1.10 -13.44
C VAL A 297 -9.83 0.02 -13.81
N HIS A 298 -10.72 -0.23 -14.77
CA HIS A 298 -11.63 0.77 -15.34
C HIS A 298 -13.09 0.37 -15.09
N PHE A 299 -13.84 1.24 -14.41
CA PHE A 299 -15.28 1.05 -14.23
C PHE A 299 -16.04 1.61 -15.44
N GLU A 300 -16.90 0.78 -16.01
CA GLU A 300 -17.71 1.08 -17.19
C GLU A 300 -19.20 0.90 -16.84
N ALA A 301 -19.96 2.01 -16.89
CA ALA A 301 -21.40 1.99 -16.68
C ALA A 301 -22.14 1.84 -18.01
N GLY A 302 -22.83 0.70 -18.20
CA GLY A 302 -23.75 0.48 -19.32
C GLY A 302 -25.21 0.72 -18.94
N PRO A 303 -26.13 0.84 -19.91
CA PRO A 303 -27.54 1.16 -19.64
C PRO A 303 -28.33 0.10 -18.83
N ARG A 304 -27.83 -1.15 -18.78
CA ARG A 304 -28.49 -2.28 -18.10
C ARG A 304 -27.61 -2.96 -17.05
N SER A 305 -26.30 -2.73 -17.09
CA SER A 305 -25.30 -3.36 -16.24
C SER A 305 -24.04 -2.50 -16.18
N CYS A 306 -23.36 -2.52 -15.04
CA CYS A 306 -22.02 -1.93 -14.90
C CYS A 306 -20.98 -3.06 -14.89
N GLN A 307 -19.79 -2.83 -15.42
CA GLN A 307 -18.69 -3.77 -15.37
C GLN A 307 -17.38 -3.10 -14.95
N THR A 308 -16.49 -3.88 -14.33
CA THR A 308 -15.10 -3.47 -14.08
C THR A 308 -14.21 -4.23 -15.06
N ASN A 309 -13.57 -3.49 -15.96
CA ASN A 309 -12.56 -4.02 -16.88
C ASN A 309 -11.19 -3.98 -16.19
N VAL A 310 -10.39 -5.05 -16.35
CA VAL A 310 -8.98 -5.08 -15.98
C VAL A 310 -8.15 -5.22 -17.24
N TRP A 311 -7.38 -4.17 -17.53
CA TRP A 311 -6.46 -4.10 -18.66
C TRP A 311 -5.04 -4.30 -18.14
N MET A 312 -4.29 -5.23 -18.73
CA MET A 312 -2.87 -5.46 -18.43
C MET A 312 -2.02 -4.73 -19.46
N LEU A 313 -0.94 -4.07 -19.02
CA LEU A 313 0.06 -3.50 -19.92
C LEU A 313 0.97 -4.62 -20.42
N ASP A 314 0.83 -4.96 -21.69
CA ASP A 314 1.58 -6.04 -22.36
C ASP A 314 2.95 -5.54 -22.85
N ASP A 315 2.95 -4.35 -23.47
CA ASP A 315 4.16 -3.67 -23.93
C ASP A 315 4.17 -2.21 -23.44
N SER A 316 5.13 -1.89 -22.55
CA SER A 316 5.26 -0.56 -21.98
C SER A 316 5.94 0.48 -22.89
N GLU A 317 6.67 0.04 -23.91
CA GLU A 317 7.35 0.93 -24.86
C GLU A 317 6.42 1.34 -26.00
N ARG A 318 5.59 0.40 -26.46
CA ARG A 318 4.58 0.61 -27.50
C ARG A 318 3.20 1.01 -26.94
N GLY A 319 3.01 0.91 -25.62
CA GLY A 319 1.76 1.26 -24.93
C GLY A 319 0.60 0.29 -25.22
N VAL A 320 0.90 -1.00 -25.43
CA VAL A 320 -0.10 -2.02 -25.77
C VAL A 320 -0.79 -2.52 -24.50
N TRP A 321 -2.12 -2.42 -24.47
CA TRP A 321 -2.95 -2.90 -23.38
C TRP A 321 -3.86 -4.04 -23.81
N VAL A 322 -3.93 -5.09 -23.00
CA VAL A 322 -4.80 -6.26 -23.23
C VAL A 322 -5.89 -6.29 -22.17
N LYS A 323 -7.17 -6.25 -22.58
CA LYS A 323 -8.30 -6.47 -21.66
C LYS A 323 -8.35 -7.95 -21.26
N GLN A 324 -7.81 -8.28 -20.09
CA GLN A 324 -7.74 -9.66 -19.62
C GLN A 324 -9.02 -10.09 -18.89
N HIS A 325 -9.71 -9.16 -18.22
CA HIS A 325 -10.94 -9.47 -17.48
C HIS A 325 -12.02 -8.40 -17.67
N ALA A 326 -13.26 -8.85 -17.78
CA ALA A 326 -14.47 -8.05 -17.60
C ALA A 326 -15.28 -8.66 -16.45
N ILE A 327 -15.44 -7.93 -15.35
CA ILE A 327 -16.09 -8.37 -14.12
C ILE A 327 -17.45 -7.69 -14.04
N GLN A 328 -18.52 -8.45 -14.18
CA GLN A 328 -19.89 -7.95 -14.04
C GLN A 328 -20.12 -7.48 -12.60
N MET A 329 -20.43 -6.20 -12.41
CA MET A 329 -20.73 -5.64 -11.08
C MET A 329 -22.08 -6.17 -10.58
N HIS A 330 -22.11 -6.67 -9.34
CA HIS A 330 -23.38 -6.92 -8.65
C HIS A 330 -23.99 -5.60 -8.15
N LYS A 331 -25.33 -5.52 -8.04
CA LYS A 331 -26.04 -4.27 -7.67
C LYS A 331 -25.67 -3.73 -6.29
N SER A 332 -25.30 -4.60 -5.35
CA SER A 332 -24.85 -4.22 -4.00
C SER A 332 -23.40 -3.75 -3.93
N TRP A 333 -22.61 -3.85 -5.01
CA TRP A 333 -21.20 -3.46 -4.98
C TRP A 333 -21.03 -1.98 -5.27
N ARG A 334 -20.06 -1.35 -4.59
CA ARG A 334 -19.73 0.07 -4.74
C ARG A 334 -18.29 0.30 -5.20
N VAL A 335 -17.37 -0.60 -4.84
CA VAL A 335 -15.96 -0.60 -5.27
C VAL A 335 -15.51 -2.05 -5.46
N ILE A 336 -14.76 -2.31 -6.55
CA ILE A 336 -13.91 -3.49 -6.68
C ILE A 336 -12.45 -3.05 -6.61
N GLU A 337 -11.68 -3.62 -5.69
CA GLU A 337 -10.24 -3.44 -5.60
C GLU A 337 -9.52 -4.77 -5.85
N PRO A 338 -9.01 -5.05 -7.07
CA PRO A 338 -8.15 -6.20 -7.32
C PRO A 338 -6.86 -6.09 -6.50
N LEU A 339 -6.49 -7.15 -5.78
CA LEU A 339 -5.30 -7.20 -4.93
C LEU A 339 -4.18 -8.03 -5.55
N GLU A 340 -4.51 -9.22 -6.09
CA GLU A 340 -3.58 -10.14 -6.75
C GLU A 340 -4.33 -11.08 -7.68
N ILE A 341 -3.64 -11.65 -8.68
CA ILE A 341 -4.09 -12.85 -9.38
C ILE A 341 -3.19 -14.00 -8.93
N LEU A 342 -3.77 -15.05 -8.34
CA LEU A 342 -3.06 -16.20 -7.79
C LEU A 342 -2.43 -17.07 -8.91
N SER A 343 -1.60 -18.04 -8.53
CA SER A 343 -0.95 -18.97 -9.47
C SER A 343 -1.99 -19.74 -10.30
N ASP A 344 -3.06 -20.21 -9.66
CA ASP A 344 -4.21 -20.88 -10.26
C ASP A 344 -5.12 -19.98 -11.13
N GLY A 345 -4.81 -18.68 -11.23
CA GLY A 345 -5.56 -17.71 -12.03
C GLY A 345 -6.76 -17.07 -11.32
N ARG A 346 -7.11 -17.48 -10.10
CA ARG A 346 -8.17 -16.83 -9.32
C ARG A 346 -7.73 -15.43 -8.89
N MET A 347 -8.66 -14.48 -8.94
CA MET A 347 -8.38 -13.08 -8.61
C MET A 347 -8.84 -12.77 -7.20
N LEU A 348 -7.92 -12.32 -6.34
CA LEU A 348 -8.21 -11.85 -4.99
C LEU A 348 -8.72 -10.40 -5.07
N LEU A 349 -9.92 -10.17 -4.54
CA LEU A 349 -10.64 -8.90 -4.61
C LEU A 349 -10.96 -8.41 -3.20
N LEU A 350 -10.79 -7.11 -2.96
CA LEU A 350 -11.39 -6.41 -1.83
C LEU A 350 -12.58 -5.59 -2.34
N ASN A 351 -13.79 -5.99 -1.96
CA ASN A 351 -15.01 -5.38 -2.47
C ASN A 351 -15.74 -4.61 -1.36
N LEU A 352 -16.22 -3.41 -1.68
CA LEU A 352 -17.12 -2.65 -0.81
C LEU A 352 -18.56 -3.00 -1.21
N VAL A 353 -19.28 -3.67 -0.31
CA VAL A 353 -20.61 -4.24 -0.56
C VAL A 353 -21.65 -3.66 0.39
N GLU A 354 -22.89 -3.54 -0.09
CA GLU A 354 -24.02 -3.18 0.77
C GLU A 354 -24.41 -4.33 1.69
N THR A 355 -24.54 -4.04 2.98
CA THR A 355 -24.90 -4.98 4.04
C THR A 355 -26.34 -4.72 4.49
N GLN A 356 -27.12 -5.79 4.69
CA GLN A 356 -28.52 -5.67 5.13
C GLN A 356 -28.68 -5.44 6.65
N GLU A 357 -27.59 -5.53 7.42
CA GLU A 357 -27.69 -5.71 8.88
C GLU A 357 -27.81 -4.41 9.69
N HIS A 358 -27.48 -3.24 9.14
CA HIS A 358 -27.34 -2.01 9.94
C HIS A 358 -28.03 -0.76 9.35
N TYR A 359 -29.03 -0.27 10.09
CA TYR A 359 -29.74 1.00 9.84
C TYR A 359 -28.86 2.27 9.88
N SER A 360 -27.59 2.19 10.29
CA SER A 360 -26.71 3.35 10.48
C SER A 360 -25.52 3.41 9.50
N TYR A 361 -25.06 2.26 8.99
CA TYR A 361 -23.93 2.16 8.07
C TYR A 361 -24.16 0.98 7.13
N PRO A 362 -24.69 1.21 5.91
CA PRO A 362 -25.15 0.13 5.03
C PRO A 362 -24.03 -0.50 4.18
N LEU A 363 -22.76 -0.32 4.53
CA LEU A 363 -21.61 -0.75 3.73
C LEU A 363 -20.57 -1.50 4.57
N GLY A 364 -20.06 -2.60 4.04
CA GLY A 364 -18.98 -3.40 4.63
C GLY A 364 -17.96 -3.82 3.57
N TRP A 365 -16.71 -3.99 3.99
CA TRP A 365 -15.65 -4.51 3.13
C TRP A 365 -15.59 -6.04 3.24
N VAL A 366 -15.50 -6.74 2.10
CA VAL A 366 -15.38 -8.20 2.04
C VAL A 366 -14.20 -8.56 1.14
N LEU A 367 -13.33 -9.43 1.64
CA LEU A 367 -12.30 -10.10 0.85
C LEU A 367 -12.93 -11.30 0.15
N GLN A 368 -12.92 -11.30 -1.18
CA GLN A 368 -13.49 -12.35 -2.01
C GLN A 368 -12.45 -12.92 -2.98
N LEU A 369 -12.60 -14.18 -3.34
CA LEU A 369 -11.86 -14.83 -4.40
C LEU A 369 -12.79 -15.01 -5.61
N ARG A 370 -12.38 -14.50 -6.78
CA ARG A 370 -13.10 -14.67 -8.04
C ARG A 370 -12.47 -15.78 -8.87
N ASP A 371 -13.27 -16.76 -9.24
CA ASP A 371 -12.89 -17.77 -10.23
C ASP A 371 -12.94 -17.16 -11.65
N PRO A 372 -11.88 -17.32 -12.47
CA PRO A 372 -11.80 -16.65 -13.77
C PRO A 372 -12.70 -17.31 -14.83
N ASN A 373 -12.96 -18.61 -14.71
CA ASN A 373 -13.61 -19.45 -15.71
C ASN A 373 -15.14 -19.41 -15.59
N THR A 374 -15.63 -19.51 -14.35
CA THR A 374 -17.06 -19.48 -14.00
C THR A 374 -17.55 -18.07 -13.67
N GLY A 375 -16.64 -17.16 -13.31
CA GLY A 375 -16.99 -15.84 -12.77
C GLY A 375 -17.59 -15.89 -11.36
N ALA A 376 -17.59 -17.05 -10.69
CA ALA A 376 -18.10 -17.18 -9.33
C ALA A 376 -17.24 -16.42 -8.32
N HIS A 377 -17.86 -15.92 -7.26
CA HIS A 377 -17.21 -15.23 -6.15
C HIS A 377 -17.37 -16.04 -4.86
N THR A 378 -16.29 -16.21 -4.11
CA THR A 378 -16.26 -16.91 -2.83
C THR A 378 -15.77 -15.95 -1.74
N ASP A 379 -16.58 -15.74 -0.71
CA ASP A 379 -16.22 -14.88 0.42
C ASP A 379 -15.16 -15.58 1.28
N LEU A 380 -14.03 -14.91 1.49
CA LEU A 380 -12.94 -15.41 2.34
C LEU A 380 -13.01 -14.81 3.75
N MET A 381 -13.31 -13.51 3.84
CA MET A 381 -13.38 -12.79 5.11
C MET A 381 -14.21 -11.50 4.96
N GLN A 382 -15.16 -11.28 5.85
CA GLN A 382 -15.74 -9.95 6.07
C GLN A 382 -14.81 -9.14 6.98
N MET A 383 -14.49 -7.91 6.60
CA MET A 383 -13.62 -7.05 7.40
C MET A 383 -14.32 -6.61 8.70
N PRO A 384 -13.63 -6.65 9.85
CA PRO A 384 -14.22 -6.24 11.11
C PRO A 384 -14.36 -4.72 11.20
N ARG A 385 -15.20 -4.22 12.11
CA ARG A 385 -15.55 -2.79 12.21
C ARG A 385 -14.38 -1.84 12.49
N GLU A 386 -13.27 -2.37 13.00
CA GLU A 386 -12.04 -1.62 13.23
C GLU A 386 -11.27 -1.37 11.94
N TYR A 387 -11.56 -2.05 10.83
CA TYR A 387 -10.93 -1.77 9.54
C TYR A 387 -11.26 -0.34 9.07
N ARG A 388 -10.26 0.42 8.58
CA ARG A 388 -10.40 1.87 8.34
C ARG A 388 -10.14 2.36 6.92
N ASP A 389 -9.26 1.72 6.16
CA ASP A 389 -8.85 2.20 4.83
C ASP A 389 -8.65 1.02 3.87
N ARG A 390 -7.42 0.77 3.40
CA ARG A 390 -7.12 -0.17 2.32
C ARG A 390 -6.37 -1.40 2.81
N MET A 391 -6.22 -2.34 1.89
CA MET A 391 -5.40 -3.53 2.01
C MET A 391 -4.42 -3.61 0.85
N THR A 392 -3.23 -4.18 1.07
CA THR A 392 -2.30 -4.52 0.00
C THR A 392 -1.62 -5.86 0.29
N ILE A 393 -0.96 -6.41 -0.74
CA ILE A 393 -0.15 -7.62 -0.59
C ILE A 393 1.19 -7.23 0.03
N TYR A 394 1.52 -7.88 1.13
CA TYR A 394 2.85 -7.83 1.72
C TYR A 394 3.70 -8.95 1.12
N ARG A 395 4.86 -8.60 0.55
CA ARG A 395 5.80 -9.55 -0.07
C ARG A 395 7.09 -9.77 0.72
N GLY A 396 7.23 -9.12 1.88
CA GLY A 396 8.31 -9.40 2.82
C GLY A 396 8.01 -10.64 3.70
N SER A 397 9.03 -11.09 4.43
CA SER A 397 8.89 -12.16 5.42
C SER A 397 8.62 -11.59 6.81
N ILE A 398 7.67 -12.15 7.54
CA ILE A 398 7.43 -11.81 8.96
C ILE A 398 8.38 -12.55 9.93
N LEU A 399 9.29 -13.38 9.40
CA LEU A 399 10.23 -14.20 10.17
C LEU A 399 11.55 -13.50 10.51
N CYS A 400 11.79 -12.31 9.95
CA CYS A 400 12.84 -11.38 10.36
C CYS A 400 12.74 -11.05 11.87
#